data_AF-A0A7X9DU02-F1
#
_entry.id   AF-A0A7X9DU02-F1
#
_cell.length_a   1.000
_cell.length_b   1.000
_cell.length_c   1.000
_cell.angle_alpha   90.00
_cell.angle_beta   90.00
_cell.angle_gamma   90.00
#
_symmetry.space_group_name_H-M   'P 1'
#
loop_
_entity.id
_entity.type
_entity.pdbx_description
1 polymer ?
#
loop_
_entity_poly.entity_id
_entity_poly.type
_entity_poly.pdbx_seq_one_letter_code
_entity_poly.pdbx_strand_id
1 'polypeptide(L)'
;IGLNGGIFIINGQTGAILSSLPSNVEASAIIPPTIVNLDNSGGPEIGVVGTCTLSNPNPDGDTDGECFFGLDVNEANFAITRIWKEEIYDSTLGAGNTGFDFEGDGPFEVLQNDESWVNIYSGLAHTQIYHAERTSVTGWELPIVADVNNDGHAEIVVKQDSHLIPVDKGILVYGNIDNDWVATRRIWNQFDYHITNVRENGTIPRFEIPNWTVYNSQLANEPFCK
;
A
#
# COMPACT_ATOMS: atom_id res chain seq x y z
N ILE A 1 9.81 -12.08 -16.13
CA ILE A 1 8.46 -11.98 -15.53
C ILE A 1 7.58 -11.07 -16.42
N GLY A 2 6.29 -10.86 -16.12
CA GLY A 2 5.36 -10.06 -16.97
C GLY A 2 5.66 -8.56 -16.96
N LEU A 3 6.76 -8.14 -17.59
CA LEU A 3 7.25 -6.75 -17.62
C LEU A 3 6.32 -5.74 -18.30
N ASN A 4 5.35 -6.21 -19.09
CA ASN A 4 4.46 -5.39 -19.90
C ASN A 4 3.01 -5.48 -19.43
N GLY A 5 2.79 -5.37 -18.11
CA GLY A 5 1.47 -5.12 -17.56
C GLY A 5 0.93 -3.75 -17.96
N GLY A 6 -0.37 -3.54 -17.77
CA GLY A 6 -0.99 -2.23 -17.91
C GLY A 6 -1.86 -1.93 -16.70
N ILE A 7 -1.91 -0.65 -16.31
CA ILE A 7 -2.88 -0.17 -15.33
C ILE A 7 -4.03 0.48 -16.10
N PHE A 8 -5.24 0.06 -15.75
CA PHE A 8 -6.48 0.49 -16.40
C PHE A 8 -7.46 0.96 -15.34
N ILE A 9 -8.12 2.09 -15.62
CA ILE A 9 -9.34 2.49 -14.92
C ILE A 9 -10.50 2.04 -15.80
N ILE A 10 -11.40 1.25 -15.23
CA ILE A 10 -12.53 0.67 -15.94
C ILE A 10 -13.85 1.11 -15.31
N ASN A 11 -14.90 1.20 -16.12
CA ASN A 11 -16.25 1.33 -15.62
C ASN A 11 -16.67 -0.01 -15.00
N GLY A 12 -16.89 -0.04 -13.68
CA GLY A 12 -17.22 -1.28 -12.96
C GLY A 12 -18.54 -1.95 -13.37
N GLN A 13 -19.44 -1.26 -14.07
CA GLN A 13 -20.72 -1.83 -14.55
C GLN A 13 -20.62 -2.39 -15.96
N THR A 14 -19.89 -1.71 -16.85
CA THR A 14 -19.85 -2.04 -18.28
C THR A 14 -18.55 -2.72 -18.70
N GLY A 15 -17.50 -2.64 -17.89
CA GLY A 15 -16.14 -3.08 -18.24
C GLY A 15 -15.44 -2.18 -19.26
N ALA A 16 -16.02 -1.05 -19.64
CA ALA A 16 -15.40 -0.12 -20.57
C ALA A 16 -14.13 0.49 -19.95
N ILE A 17 -13.02 0.50 -20.69
CA ILE A 17 -11.79 1.20 -20.28
C ILE A 17 -12.07 2.71 -20.33
N LEU A 18 -11.95 3.36 -19.18
CA LEU A 18 -12.09 4.82 -19.03
C LEU A 18 -10.72 5.50 -19.23
N SER A 19 -9.65 4.85 -18.79
CA SER A 19 -8.29 5.38 -18.88
C SER A 19 -7.26 4.27 -18.73
N SER A 20 -6.05 4.51 -19.21
CA SER A 20 -4.91 3.62 -19.04
C SER A 20 -3.61 4.39 -19.12
N LEU A 21 -2.56 3.87 -18.49
CA LEU A 21 -1.22 4.40 -18.70
C LEU A 21 -0.81 4.27 -20.19
N PRO A 22 -0.03 5.23 -20.73
CA PRO A 22 0.57 5.08 -22.05
C PRO A 22 1.41 3.80 -22.13
N SER A 23 1.44 3.14 -23.29
CA SER A 23 2.13 1.84 -23.46
C SER A 23 3.65 1.90 -23.25
N ASN A 24 4.24 3.09 -23.25
CA ASN A 24 5.66 3.33 -22.97
C ASN A 24 5.93 3.69 -21.50
N VAL A 25 4.89 3.78 -20.66
CA VAL A 25 4.99 4.00 -19.22
C VAL A 25 4.84 2.66 -18.53
N GLU A 26 5.94 2.16 -18.01
CA GLU A 26 6.00 0.91 -17.26
C GLU A 26 5.31 1.06 -15.90
N ALA A 27 4.33 0.19 -15.63
CA ALA A 27 3.77 -0.08 -14.32
C ALA A 27 3.09 -1.46 -14.36
N SER A 28 3.16 -2.20 -13.28
CA SER A 28 2.42 -3.46 -13.13
C SER A 28 2.01 -3.66 -11.68
N ALA A 29 1.20 -4.71 -11.43
CA ALA A 29 0.68 -5.03 -10.12
C ALA A 29 0.81 -6.53 -9.86
N ILE A 30 1.44 -6.90 -8.74
CA ILE A 30 1.49 -8.29 -8.27
C ILE A 30 0.46 -8.51 -7.15
N ILE A 31 0.30 -7.52 -6.26
CA ILE A 31 -0.67 -7.51 -5.17
C ILE A 31 -1.74 -6.42 -5.41
N PRO A 32 -2.87 -6.45 -4.69
CA PRO A 32 -3.88 -5.42 -4.80
C PRO A 32 -3.28 -4.03 -4.54
N PRO A 33 -3.71 -3.01 -5.30
CA PRO A 33 -3.25 -1.65 -5.08
C PRO A 33 -3.84 -1.07 -3.79
N THR A 34 -3.07 -0.20 -3.15
CA THR A 34 -3.61 0.76 -2.18
C THR A 34 -4.22 1.91 -2.94
N ILE A 35 -5.41 2.33 -2.50
CA ILE A 35 -6.15 3.46 -3.08
C ILE A 35 -6.43 4.42 -1.94
N VAL A 36 -5.83 5.60 -1.96
CA VAL A 36 -5.94 6.62 -0.89
C VAL A 36 -5.71 8.01 -1.45
N ASN A 37 -6.23 9.04 -0.78
CA ASN A 37 -6.05 10.44 -1.17
C ASN A 37 -4.72 10.97 -0.61
N LEU A 38 -3.69 11.08 -1.45
CA LEU A 38 -2.32 11.45 -1.08
C LEU A 38 -2.07 12.96 -1.12
N ASP A 39 -2.98 13.75 -1.70
CA ASP A 39 -2.77 15.18 -1.94
C ASP A 39 -3.94 16.08 -1.54
N ASN A 40 -5.02 15.47 -1.02
CA ASN A 40 -6.27 16.13 -0.64
C ASN A 40 -7.01 16.83 -1.80
N SER A 41 -6.82 16.37 -3.05
CA SER A 41 -7.49 16.90 -4.25
C SER A 41 -8.94 16.42 -4.44
N GLY A 42 -9.35 15.42 -3.66
CA GLY A 42 -10.72 14.91 -3.57
C GLY A 42 -10.95 13.57 -4.28
N GLY A 43 -10.01 13.14 -5.12
CA GLY A 43 -9.89 11.77 -5.61
C GLY A 43 -8.86 10.97 -4.81
N PRO A 44 -8.77 9.65 -5.03
CA PRO A 44 -7.69 8.86 -4.50
C PRO A 44 -6.64 8.56 -5.59
N GLU A 45 -5.40 8.59 -5.17
CA GLU A 45 -4.25 8.11 -5.91
C GLU A 45 -4.02 6.62 -5.62
N ILE A 46 -3.10 6.03 -6.38
CA ILE A 46 -2.86 4.59 -6.37
C ILE A 46 -1.40 4.31 -6.05
N GLY A 47 -1.17 3.52 -5.00
CA GLY A 47 0.10 2.88 -4.71
C GLY A 47 0.05 1.41 -5.15
N VAL A 48 1.05 0.94 -5.89
CA VAL A 48 1.08 -0.45 -6.34
C VAL A 48 2.49 -1.00 -6.43
N VAL A 49 2.64 -2.24 -5.96
CA VAL A 49 3.88 -3.02 -6.09
C VAL A 49 3.71 -4.01 -7.24
N GLY A 50 4.71 -4.06 -8.12
CA GLY A 50 4.72 -4.99 -9.24
C GLY A 50 6.07 -5.05 -9.92
N THR A 51 6.17 -5.88 -10.96
CA THR A 51 7.42 -6.00 -11.72
C THR A 51 7.77 -4.79 -12.56
N CYS A 52 9.07 -4.57 -12.73
CA CYS A 52 9.65 -3.51 -13.53
C CYS A 52 11.01 -3.92 -14.11
N THR A 53 11.47 -3.12 -15.06
CA THR A 53 12.83 -3.14 -15.58
C THR A 53 13.71 -2.35 -14.63
N LEU A 54 14.81 -2.95 -14.18
CA LEU A 54 15.75 -2.33 -13.27
C LEU A 54 16.77 -1.45 -14.01
N SER A 55 17.21 -0.39 -13.35
CA SER A 55 18.28 0.50 -13.80
C SER A 55 19.63 -0.22 -13.85
N ASN A 56 19.83 -1.16 -12.93
CA ASN A 56 21.00 -2.04 -12.85
C ASN A 56 20.53 -3.48 -12.69
N PRO A 57 21.28 -4.47 -13.21
CA PRO A 57 20.95 -5.87 -12.98
C PRO A 57 20.88 -6.21 -11.49
N ASN A 58 19.93 -7.06 -11.12
CA ASN A 58 19.83 -7.63 -9.77
C ASN A 58 21.04 -8.54 -9.46
N PRO A 59 21.19 -9.06 -8.22
CA PRO A 59 22.31 -9.95 -7.87
C PRO A 59 22.45 -11.21 -8.73
N ASP A 60 21.36 -11.67 -9.35
CA ASP A 60 21.32 -12.81 -10.26
C ASP A 60 21.68 -12.44 -11.71
N GLY A 61 21.86 -11.14 -11.99
CA GLY A 61 22.20 -10.59 -13.30
C GLY A 61 20.99 -10.30 -14.20
N ASP A 62 19.78 -10.43 -13.68
CA ASP A 62 18.55 -10.12 -14.42
C ASP A 62 18.28 -8.61 -14.41
N THR A 63 17.71 -8.13 -15.51
CA THR A 63 17.30 -6.72 -15.65
C THR A 63 15.84 -6.49 -15.27
N ASP A 64 15.15 -7.52 -14.77
CA ASP A 64 13.82 -7.41 -14.18
C ASP A 64 13.87 -7.59 -12.66
N GLY A 65 12.94 -6.93 -11.98
CA GLY A 65 12.79 -6.99 -10.54
C GLY A 65 11.44 -6.41 -10.13
N GLU A 66 11.33 -6.02 -8.87
CA GLU A 66 10.12 -5.41 -8.33
C GLU A 66 10.30 -3.91 -8.13
N CYS A 67 9.24 -3.16 -8.38
CA CYS A 67 9.17 -1.74 -8.12
C CYS A 67 7.90 -1.40 -7.38
N PHE A 68 8.00 -0.33 -6.60
CA PHE A 68 6.86 0.39 -6.08
C PHE A 68 6.53 1.56 -7.01
N PHE A 69 5.27 1.68 -7.39
CA PHE A 69 4.76 2.70 -8.30
C PHE A 69 3.68 3.54 -7.63
N GLY A 70 3.74 4.85 -7.88
CA GLY A 70 2.69 5.79 -7.53
C GLY A 70 2.03 6.32 -8.77
N LEU A 71 0.70 6.35 -8.76
CA LEU A 71 -0.10 6.83 -9.87
C LEU A 71 -1.08 7.90 -9.38
N ASP A 72 -1.06 9.02 -10.08
CA ASP A 72 -2.02 10.12 -9.93
C ASP A 72 -3.21 9.89 -10.86
N VAL A 73 -4.41 10.21 -10.39
CA VAL A 73 -5.68 10.05 -11.10
C VAL A 73 -6.43 11.37 -11.15
N ASN A 74 -6.49 12.00 -12.32
CA ASN A 74 -7.26 13.22 -12.49
C ASN A 74 -8.77 12.95 -12.31
N GLU A 75 -9.40 13.61 -11.34
CA GLU A 75 -10.80 13.39 -10.95
C GLU A 75 -11.80 13.81 -12.03
N ALA A 76 -11.43 14.78 -12.86
CA ALA A 76 -12.33 15.35 -13.84
C ALA A 76 -12.49 14.45 -15.07
N ASN A 77 -11.50 13.62 -15.39
CA ASN A 77 -11.48 12.83 -16.61
C ASN A 77 -10.88 11.42 -16.48
N PHE A 78 -10.50 11.00 -15.27
CA PHE A 78 -9.83 9.74 -14.96
C PHE A 78 -8.47 9.54 -15.65
N ALA A 79 -7.84 10.59 -16.18
CA ALA A 79 -6.49 10.47 -16.75
C ALA A 79 -5.52 9.98 -15.67
N ILE A 80 -4.82 8.88 -15.95
CA ILE A 80 -3.86 8.29 -15.03
C ILE A 80 -2.43 8.64 -15.46
N THR A 81 -1.60 9.05 -14.50
CA THR A 81 -0.18 9.34 -14.73
C THR A 81 0.67 8.66 -13.66
N ARG A 82 1.88 8.19 -14.03
CA ARG A 82 2.83 7.66 -13.05
C ARG A 82 3.66 8.80 -12.48
N ILE A 83 3.55 9.04 -11.17
CA ILE A 83 4.24 10.12 -10.46
C ILE A 83 5.62 9.69 -9.95
N TRP A 84 5.76 8.43 -9.51
CA TRP A 84 7.03 7.89 -9.07
C TRP A 84 7.16 6.39 -9.38
N LYS A 85 8.42 5.95 -9.44
CA LYS A 85 8.86 4.56 -9.60
C LYS A 85 10.08 4.39 -8.70
N GLU A 86 10.01 3.49 -7.75
CA GLU A 86 11.12 3.11 -6.88
C GLU A 86 11.46 1.64 -7.12
N GLU A 87 12.72 1.36 -7.42
CA GLU A 87 13.24 -0.02 -7.47
C GLU A 87 13.42 -0.50 -6.04
N ILE A 88 12.72 -1.58 -5.67
CA ILE A 88 12.77 -2.14 -4.32
C ILE A 88 13.58 -3.43 -4.31
N TYR A 89 14.14 -3.78 -3.15
CA TYR A 89 14.91 -5.01 -3.02
C TYR A 89 13.98 -6.17 -2.69
N ASP A 90 13.50 -6.83 -3.74
CA ASP A 90 12.70 -8.05 -3.62
C ASP A 90 13.01 -9.01 -4.77
N SER A 91 13.79 -10.04 -4.47
CA SER A 91 14.19 -11.08 -5.42
C SER A 91 13.13 -12.18 -5.58
N THR A 92 12.23 -12.28 -4.60
CA THR A 92 11.20 -13.33 -4.50
C THR A 92 9.82 -12.84 -4.94
N LEU A 93 9.66 -11.51 -5.06
CA LEU A 93 8.48 -10.76 -5.46
C LEU A 93 7.32 -10.84 -4.46
N GLY A 94 6.42 -9.86 -4.55
CA GLY A 94 5.21 -9.80 -3.73
C GLY A 94 5.42 -9.03 -2.44
N ALA A 95 6.29 -8.02 -2.47
CA ALA A 95 6.34 -6.93 -1.50
C ALA A 95 4.96 -6.26 -1.33
N GLY A 96 4.73 -5.72 -0.14
CA GLY A 96 3.45 -5.21 0.31
C GLY A 96 3.29 -3.70 0.17
N ASN A 97 2.05 -3.23 0.13
CA ASN A 97 1.71 -1.81 0.33
C ASN A 97 0.35 -1.65 1.01
N THR A 98 0.20 -0.61 1.83
CA THR A 98 -1.07 -0.16 2.45
C THR A 98 -1.03 1.35 2.64
N GLY A 99 -2.15 1.99 2.98
CA GLY A 99 -2.22 3.43 3.25
C GLY A 99 -2.75 3.75 4.63
N PHE A 100 -2.25 4.84 5.22
CA PHE A 100 -2.79 5.41 6.45
C PHE A 100 -2.33 6.87 6.60
N ASP A 101 -3.20 7.75 7.06
CA ASP A 101 -2.84 9.12 7.47
C ASP A 101 -2.33 9.04 8.93
N PHE A 102 -1.01 9.01 9.10
CA PHE A 102 -0.38 8.83 10.41
C PHE A 102 -0.43 10.09 11.26
N GLU A 103 -0.37 11.27 10.63
CA GLU A 103 -0.30 12.55 11.34
C GLU A 103 -1.67 13.21 11.54
N GLY A 104 -2.71 12.69 10.88
CA GLY A 104 -4.07 13.20 10.93
C GLY A 104 -4.26 14.52 10.20
N ASP A 105 -3.41 14.84 9.22
CA ASP A 105 -3.43 16.11 8.51
C ASP A 105 -4.28 16.09 7.22
N GLY A 106 -4.81 14.91 6.87
CA GLY A 106 -5.79 14.71 5.80
C GLY A 106 -5.28 13.86 4.64
N PRO A 107 -4.16 14.24 3.99
CA PRO A 107 -3.44 13.36 3.07
C PRO A 107 -3.03 12.05 3.74
N PHE A 108 -3.12 10.95 3.00
CA PHE A 108 -2.63 9.66 3.48
C PHE A 108 -1.14 9.52 3.16
N GLU A 109 -0.41 8.81 4.02
CA GLU A 109 0.86 8.19 3.65
C GLU A 109 0.63 6.81 3.04
N VAL A 110 1.63 6.34 2.29
CA VAL A 110 1.68 4.96 1.80
C VAL A 110 2.82 4.22 2.46
N LEU A 111 2.50 3.05 3.00
CA LEU A 111 3.45 2.09 3.51
C LEU A 111 3.88 1.14 2.39
N GLN A 112 5.14 0.72 2.44
CA GLN A 112 5.67 -0.35 1.60
C GLN A 112 6.62 -1.22 2.41
N ASN A 113 6.61 -2.52 2.16
CA ASN A 113 7.55 -3.45 2.77
C ASN A 113 8.11 -4.45 1.75
N ASP A 114 9.42 -4.67 1.77
CA ASP A 114 10.14 -5.62 0.90
C ASP A 114 10.98 -6.60 1.73
N GLU A 115 11.84 -7.42 1.12
CA GLU A 115 12.62 -8.44 1.83
C GLU A 115 13.42 -7.90 3.03
N SER A 116 13.74 -6.61 3.08
CA SER A 116 14.63 -6.02 4.10
C SER A 116 14.05 -4.83 4.85
N TRP A 117 12.98 -4.20 4.35
CA TRP A 117 12.56 -2.89 4.83
C TRP A 117 11.06 -2.78 5.07
N VAL A 118 10.71 -1.85 5.96
CA VAL A 118 9.38 -1.24 6.09
C VAL A 118 9.57 0.27 5.95
N ASN A 119 8.87 0.86 5.00
CA ASN A 119 8.96 2.26 4.63
C ASN A 119 7.59 2.94 4.73
N ILE A 120 7.58 4.23 5.03
CA ILE A 120 6.40 5.10 4.92
C ILE A 120 6.77 6.31 4.06
N TYR A 121 5.95 6.62 3.08
CA TYR A 121 6.13 7.73 2.16
C TYR A 121 4.96 8.70 2.23
N SER A 122 5.26 9.99 2.30
CA SER A 122 4.27 11.06 2.35
C SER A 122 4.15 11.79 1.00
N GLY A 123 2.91 12.03 0.59
CA GLY A 123 2.53 12.89 -0.53
C GLY A 123 3.02 12.43 -1.91
N LEU A 124 2.62 13.16 -2.95
CA LEU A 124 2.95 12.83 -4.34
C LEU A 124 4.45 12.91 -4.66
N ALA A 125 5.22 13.61 -3.83
CA ALA A 125 6.67 13.71 -3.95
C ALA A 125 7.41 12.43 -3.50
N HIS A 126 6.70 11.46 -2.91
CA HIS A 126 7.26 10.19 -2.45
C HIS A 126 8.38 10.38 -1.42
N THR A 127 8.15 11.28 -0.45
CA THR A 127 9.16 11.58 0.57
C THR A 127 9.14 10.50 1.64
N GLN A 128 10.24 9.75 1.80
CA GLN A 128 10.36 8.73 2.84
C GLN A 128 10.45 9.39 4.22
N ILE A 129 9.45 9.17 5.06
CA ILE A 129 9.37 9.74 6.43
C ILE A 129 9.66 8.70 7.52
N TYR A 130 9.60 7.41 7.19
CA TYR A 130 9.94 6.32 8.08
C TYR A 130 10.67 5.21 7.33
N HIS A 131 11.57 4.53 8.04
CA HIS A 131 12.37 3.43 7.53
C HIS A 131 12.84 2.53 8.67
N ALA A 132 12.56 1.24 8.58
CA ALA A 132 13.01 0.25 9.55
C ALA A 132 13.44 -1.05 8.88
N GLU A 133 14.44 -1.69 9.48
CA GLU A 133 14.88 -3.04 9.10
C GLU A 133 13.82 -4.08 9.48
N ARG A 134 13.63 -5.04 8.59
CA ARG A 134 13.00 -6.33 8.85
C ARG A 134 13.66 -7.39 7.96
N THR A 135 13.25 -8.65 8.08
CA THR A 135 13.60 -9.65 7.06
C THR A 135 12.36 -10.43 6.65
N SER A 136 12.17 -10.62 5.36
CA SER A 136 11.10 -11.45 4.82
C SER A 136 11.57 -12.14 3.55
N VAL A 137 11.08 -13.35 3.32
CA VAL A 137 11.17 -14.02 2.00
C VAL A 137 10.09 -13.50 1.04
N THR A 138 9.29 -12.52 1.49
CA THR A 138 8.09 -12.02 0.80
C THR A 138 7.19 -13.18 0.31
N GLY A 139 6.31 -13.00 -0.67
CA GLY A 139 5.30 -14.01 -1.04
C GLY A 139 3.84 -13.60 -0.83
N TRP A 140 3.52 -12.37 -1.25
CA TRP A 140 2.21 -11.70 -1.16
C TRP A 140 1.79 -11.36 0.27
N GLU A 141 2.46 -10.35 0.81
CA GLU A 141 2.21 -9.83 2.15
C GLU A 141 1.83 -8.36 2.09
N LEU A 142 1.19 -7.87 3.15
CA LEU A 142 0.82 -6.47 3.31
C LEU A 142 1.32 -6.00 4.68
N PRO A 143 1.84 -4.77 4.80
CA PRO A 143 1.97 -4.15 6.11
C PRO A 143 0.57 -3.75 6.55
N ILE A 144 0.14 -4.04 7.77
CA ILE A 144 -1.20 -3.63 8.23
C ILE A 144 -1.08 -2.50 9.24
N VAL A 145 -2.06 -1.61 9.25
CA VAL A 145 -2.15 -0.52 10.22
C VAL A 145 -3.41 -0.68 11.06
N ALA A 146 -3.25 -0.82 12.38
CA ALA A 146 -4.33 -0.95 13.34
C ALA A 146 -3.85 -0.53 14.74
N ASP A 147 -4.77 -0.09 15.59
CA ASP A 147 -4.51 0.05 17.03
C ASP A 147 -4.53 -1.36 17.65
N VAL A 148 -3.37 -1.99 17.85
CA VAL A 148 -3.30 -3.41 18.23
C VAL A 148 -3.27 -3.61 19.74
N ASN A 149 -2.88 -2.58 20.49
CA ASN A 149 -2.75 -2.64 21.94
C ASN A 149 -3.90 -1.91 22.67
N ASN A 150 -4.80 -1.25 21.93
CA ASN A 150 -5.92 -0.46 22.41
C ASN A 150 -5.49 0.73 23.30
N ASP A 151 -4.41 1.42 22.93
CA ASP A 151 -3.96 2.64 23.61
C ASP A 151 -4.44 3.94 22.91
N GLY A 152 -5.11 3.81 21.77
CA GLY A 152 -5.61 4.93 20.99
C GLY A 152 -4.57 5.52 20.04
N HIS A 153 -3.55 4.76 19.67
CA HIS A 153 -2.59 5.10 18.63
C HIS A 153 -2.51 3.95 17.61
N ALA A 154 -2.14 4.28 16.38
CA ALA A 154 -1.95 3.25 15.37
C ALA A 154 -0.60 2.53 15.57
N GLU A 155 -0.55 1.26 15.21
CA GLU A 155 0.69 0.50 15.01
C GLU A 155 0.75 -0.09 13.60
N ILE A 156 1.97 -0.30 13.13
CA ILE A 156 2.27 -1.06 11.93
C ILE A 156 2.58 -2.50 12.34
N VAL A 157 1.93 -3.46 11.68
CA VAL A 157 2.21 -4.89 11.89
C VAL A 157 2.71 -5.50 10.59
N VAL A 158 3.83 -6.21 10.67
CA VAL A 158 4.41 -6.96 9.54
C VAL A 158 4.85 -8.34 9.98
N LYS A 159 4.98 -9.27 9.03
CA LYS A 159 5.67 -10.54 9.27
C LYS A 159 7.19 -10.38 9.12
N GLN A 160 7.92 -11.19 9.89
CA GLN A 160 9.34 -11.43 9.74
C GLN A 160 9.61 -12.92 9.56
N ASP A 161 10.29 -13.28 8.48
CA ASP A 161 10.79 -14.62 8.21
C ASP A 161 12.06 -14.62 7.36
N SER A 162 12.78 -15.75 7.35
CA SER A 162 13.93 -15.94 6.47
C SER A 162 14.22 -17.43 6.30
N HIS A 163 14.64 -17.81 5.09
CA HIS A 163 15.21 -19.12 4.77
C HIS A 163 16.73 -19.08 4.57
N LEU A 164 17.32 -17.88 4.46
CA LEU A 164 18.72 -17.66 4.10
C LEU A 164 19.59 -17.27 5.28
N ILE A 165 19.03 -16.50 6.23
CA ILE A 165 19.75 -16.03 7.42
C ILE A 165 18.95 -16.31 8.69
N PRO A 166 19.60 -16.59 9.83
CA PRO A 166 18.89 -16.70 11.10
C PRO A 166 18.31 -15.35 11.52
N VAL A 167 16.98 -15.29 11.63
CA VAL A 167 16.23 -14.17 12.20
C VAL A 167 15.16 -14.71 13.14
N ASP A 168 14.72 -13.89 14.10
CA ASP A 168 13.56 -14.21 14.92
C ASP A 168 12.31 -14.18 14.05
N LYS A 169 11.71 -15.34 13.82
CA LYS A 169 10.52 -15.46 12.95
C LYS A 169 9.27 -15.13 13.73
N GLY A 170 8.38 -14.34 13.13
CA GLY A 170 7.12 -14.00 13.77
C GLY A 170 6.48 -12.74 13.22
N ILE A 171 5.85 -12.00 14.11
CA ILE A 171 5.16 -10.74 13.83
C ILE A 171 5.92 -9.63 14.52
N LEU A 172 6.25 -8.59 13.78
CA LEU A 172 6.80 -7.34 14.31
C LEU A 172 5.68 -6.32 14.38
N VAL A 173 5.65 -5.56 15.47
CA VAL A 173 4.71 -4.47 15.71
C VAL A 173 5.54 -3.22 15.98
N TYR A 174 5.37 -2.20 15.15
CA TYR A 174 6.02 -0.91 15.28
C TYR A 174 4.99 0.13 15.72
N GLY A 175 5.32 0.93 16.72
CA GLY A 175 4.60 2.16 17.08
C GLY A 175 5.55 3.34 17.03
N ASN A 176 5.02 4.57 16.97
CA ASN A 176 5.87 5.76 17.01
C ASN A 176 6.48 5.94 18.41
N ILE A 177 7.75 6.34 18.48
CA ILE A 177 8.47 6.59 19.74
C ILE A 177 7.82 7.72 20.55
N ASP A 178 7.27 8.72 19.86
CA ASP A 178 6.58 9.85 20.49
C ASP A 178 5.10 9.57 20.77
N ASN A 179 4.62 8.38 20.37
CA ASN A 179 3.24 7.91 20.58
C ASN A 179 2.20 8.92 20.07
N ASP A 180 2.42 9.42 18.85
CA ASP A 180 1.66 10.51 18.22
C ASP A 180 1.01 10.12 16.89
N TRP A 181 1.26 8.89 16.38
CA TRP A 181 0.43 8.34 15.30
C TRP A 181 -1.03 8.34 15.73
N VAL A 182 -1.89 8.86 14.86
CA VAL A 182 -3.29 9.10 15.22
C VAL A 182 -4.04 7.81 15.53
N ALA A 183 -5.09 7.94 16.33
CA ALA A 183 -5.94 6.82 16.69
C ALA A 183 -6.55 6.19 15.43
N THR A 184 -6.74 4.88 15.44
CA THR A 184 -7.43 4.16 14.36
C THR A 184 -8.22 2.98 14.92
N ARG A 185 -8.80 2.20 14.02
CA ARG A 185 -9.55 0.99 14.31
C ARG A 185 -8.63 -0.14 14.74
N ARG A 186 -9.14 -1.03 15.58
CA ARG A 186 -8.36 -2.17 16.13
C ARG A 186 -8.49 -3.43 15.27
N ILE A 187 -8.85 -3.26 13.99
CA ILE A 187 -9.24 -4.37 13.15
C ILE A 187 -8.74 -4.23 11.71
N TRP A 188 -8.20 -5.34 11.22
CA TRP A 188 -7.88 -5.62 9.83
C TRP A 188 -8.13 -7.11 9.60
N ASN A 189 -9.27 -7.49 9.01
CA ASN A 189 -9.75 -8.87 9.08
C ASN A 189 -9.41 -9.74 7.86
N GLN A 190 -8.90 -9.16 6.77
CA GLN A 190 -8.66 -9.87 5.51
C GLN A 190 -7.59 -9.18 4.66
N PHE A 191 -7.08 -9.89 3.66
CA PHE A 191 -6.10 -9.37 2.71
C PHE A 191 -6.62 -8.16 1.92
N ASP A 192 -7.84 -8.27 1.37
CA ASP A 192 -8.50 -7.19 0.62
C ASP A 192 -9.34 -6.28 1.55
N TYR A 193 -8.69 -5.69 2.55
CA TYR A 193 -9.37 -4.89 3.57
C TYR A 193 -9.86 -3.54 3.02
N HIS A 194 -11.05 -3.18 3.49
CA HIS A 194 -11.64 -1.85 3.32
C HIS A 194 -12.57 -1.61 4.50
N ILE A 195 -12.63 -0.36 4.95
CA ILE A 195 -13.20 0.02 6.26
C ILE A 195 -14.63 -0.51 6.46
N THR A 196 -15.45 -0.54 5.42
CA THR A 196 -16.86 -0.93 5.51
C THR A 196 -17.13 -2.44 5.56
N ASN A 197 -16.14 -3.30 5.27
CA ASN A 197 -16.32 -4.76 5.18
C ASN A 197 -16.53 -5.48 6.53
N VAL A 198 -16.07 -4.86 7.62
CA VAL A 198 -16.09 -5.41 8.98
C VAL A 198 -16.33 -4.27 9.95
N ARG A 199 -17.08 -4.51 11.03
CA ARG A 199 -17.26 -3.54 12.12
C ARG A 199 -16.11 -3.60 13.12
N GLU A 200 -15.96 -2.54 13.90
CA GLU A 200 -14.97 -2.44 14.99
C GLU A 200 -15.03 -3.59 16.01
N ASN A 201 -16.19 -4.22 16.17
CA ASN A 201 -16.37 -5.38 17.06
C ASN A 201 -16.18 -6.75 16.36
N GLY A 202 -15.65 -6.78 15.14
CA GLY A 202 -15.44 -7.98 14.34
C GLY A 202 -16.67 -8.57 13.66
N THR A 203 -17.86 -7.98 13.83
CA THR A 203 -19.06 -8.47 13.14
C THR A 203 -19.09 -8.03 11.68
N ILE A 204 -19.47 -8.93 10.78
CA ILE A 204 -19.64 -8.63 9.35
C ILE A 204 -21.01 -7.95 9.12
N PRO A 205 -21.09 -6.83 8.40
CA PRO A 205 -22.36 -6.24 8.00
C PRO A 205 -23.17 -7.17 7.09
N ARG A 206 -24.47 -7.30 7.35
CA ARG A 206 -25.38 -8.04 6.45
C ARG A 206 -25.49 -7.35 5.08
N PHE A 207 -25.43 -6.02 5.08
CA PHE A 207 -25.39 -5.18 3.89
C PHE A 207 -24.26 -4.19 4.11
N GLU A 208 -23.20 -4.34 3.32
CA GLU A 208 -22.06 -3.45 3.33
C GLU A 208 -22.45 -2.10 2.71
N ILE A 209 -22.02 -1.01 3.32
CA ILE A 209 -22.10 0.31 2.68
C ILE A 209 -20.97 0.35 1.66
N PRO A 210 -21.22 0.72 0.39
CA PRO A 210 -20.15 0.82 -0.59
C PRO A 210 -18.99 1.69 -0.13
N ASN A 211 -17.80 1.10 0.08
CA ASN A 211 -16.65 1.81 0.66
C ASN A 211 -16.31 3.10 -0.10
N TRP A 212 -16.43 3.05 -1.42
CA TRP A 212 -16.14 4.17 -2.32
C TRP A 212 -17.09 5.37 -2.17
N THR A 213 -18.22 5.20 -1.48
CA THR A 213 -19.17 6.31 -1.22
C THR A 213 -18.95 6.99 0.13
N VAL A 214 -18.09 6.43 0.99
CA VAL A 214 -17.84 6.96 2.33
C VAL A 214 -16.37 7.33 2.49
N TYR A 215 -15.47 6.38 2.27
CA TYR A 215 -14.03 6.55 2.49
C TYR A 215 -13.24 6.69 1.20
N ASN A 216 -13.76 6.13 0.10
CA ASN A 216 -13.08 6.17 -1.21
C ASN A 216 -11.63 5.69 -1.16
N SER A 217 -11.40 4.64 -0.37
CA SER A 217 -10.09 4.03 -0.16
C SER A 217 -10.12 2.51 -0.31
N GLN A 218 -8.94 1.90 -0.42
CA GLN A 218 -8.71 0.45 -0.41
C GLN A 218 -7.36 0.17 0.26
N LEU A 219 -7.26 -0.92 1.04
CA LEU A 219 -6.05 -1.26 1.79
C LEU A 219 -5.59 -0.12 2.72
N ALA A 220 -6.56 0.56 3.34
CA ALA A 220 -6.30 1.66 4.26
C ALA A 220 -7.28 1.62 5.44
N ASN A 221 -6.78 1.98 6.61
CA ASN A 221 -7.60 2.10 7.81
C ASN A 221 -8.07 3.55 8.01
N GLU A 222 -9.12 3.72 8.82
CA GLU A 222 -9.68 5.04 9.12
C GLU A 222 -8.84 5.76 10.17
N PRO A 223 -8.26 6.94 9.88
CA PRO A 223 -7.68 7.79 10.91
C PRO A 223 -8.80 8.44 11.72
N PHE A 224 -8.69 8.41 13.04
CA PHE A 224 -9.56 9.13 13.95
C PHE A 224 -8.89 10.43 14.35
N CYS A 225 -9.26 11.52 13.68
CA CYS A 225 -8.79 12.85 14.03
C CYS A 225 -9.14 13.19 15.50
N LYS A 226 -8.26 13.91 16.18
CA LYS A 226 -8.61 14.72 17.35
C LYS A 226 -8.70 16.19 16.98
#